data_AF-A0A7C3QI47-F1
#
_entry.id   AF-A0A7C3QI47-F1
#
_cell.length_a   1.000
_cell.length_b   1.000
_cell.length_c   1.000
_cell.angle_alpha   90.00
_cell.angle_beta   90.00
_cell.angle_gamma   90.00
#
_symmetry.space_group_name_H-M   'P 1'
#
loop_
_entity.id
_entity.type
_entity.pdbx_description
1 polymer ?
#
loop_
_entity_poly.entity_id
_entity_poly.type
_entity_poly.pdbx_seq_one_letter_code
_entity_poly.pdbx_strand_id
1 'polypeptide(L)' 'MTMTEKILARHSGRDVVRPGDNVWIDVDVLMTHDVCGPGTIGVFKQHFG' A
#
# COMPACT_ATOMS: atom_id res chain seq x y z
N MET A 1 18.51 0.62 10.50
CA MET A 1 17.16 0.70 9.92
C MET A 1 16.33 1.72 10.68
N THR A 2 15.77 2.69 9.96
CA THR A 2 14.76 3.65 10.44
C THR A 2 13.44 2.93 10.76
N MET A 3 12.49 3.64 11.36
CA MET A 3 11.14 3.09 11.60
C MET A 3 10.43 2.76 10.29
N THR A 4 10.51 3.65 9.29
CA THR A 4 9.91 3.44 7.96
C THR A 4 10.45 2.19 7.29
N GLU A 5 11.77 1.98 7.30
CA GLU A 5 12.38 0.78 6.72
C GLU A 5 11.89 -0.50 7.43
N LYS A 6 11.74 -0.49 8.75
CA LYS A 6 11.23 -1.67 9.48
C LYS A 6 9.77 -1.98 9.15
N ILE A 7 8.92 -0.97 9.04
CA ILE A 7 7.51 -1.15 8.67
C ILE A 7 7.42 -1.72 7.25
N LEU A 8 8.09 -1.09 6.28
CA LEU A 8 8.08 -1.57 4.89
C LEU A 8 8.68 -2.98 4.74
N ALA A 9 9.78 -3.29 5.45
CA ALA A 9 10.37 -4.63 5.44
C ALA A 9 9.37 -5.68 5.94
N ARG A 10 8.70 -5.42 7.07
CA ARG A 10 7.69 -6.31 7.64
C ARG A 10 6.52 -6.56 6.68
N HIS A 11 5.94 -5.50 6.10
CA HIS A 11 4.79 -5.64 5.20
C HIS A 11 5.15 -6.14 3.79
N SER A 12 6.44 -6.15 3.42
CA SER A 12 6.92 -6.75 2.16
C SER A 12 7.45 -8.18 2.32
N GLY A 13 7.44 -8.75 3.54
CA GLY A 13 8.01 -10.07 3.81
C GLY A 13 9.54 -10.13 3.64
N ARG A 14 10.24 -8.99 3.74
CA ARG A 14 11.70 -8.90 3.63
C ARG A 14 12.33 -8.67 5.01
N ASP A 15 13.54 -9.18 5.21
CA ASP A 15 14.29 -8.94 6.44
C ASP A 15 14.78 -7.49 6.57
N VAL A 16 15.13 -6.86 5.44
CA VAL A 16 15.66 -5.50 5.35
C VAL A 16 15.20 -4.84 4.05
N VAL A 17 14.95 -3.54 4.10
CA VAL A 17 14.80 -2.66 2.92
C VAL A 17 15.67 -1.40 3.10
N ARG A 18 16.03 -0.75 1.99
CA ARG A 18 16.86 0.46 1.95
C ARG A 18 16.21 1.55 1.08
N PRO A 19 16.60 2.82 1.22
CA PRO A 19 16.10 3.89 0.35
C PRO A 19 16.46 3.59 -1.11
N GLY A 20 15.46 3.66 -1.99
CA GLY A 20 15.58 3.32 -3.41
C GLY A 20 15.08 1.92 -3.78
N ASP A 21 14.76 1.06 -2.80
CA ASP A 21 14.16 -0.24 -3.08
C ASP A 21 12.69 -0.10 -3.53
N ASN A 22 12.33 -0.79 -4.63
CA ASN A 22 10.93 -1.01 -4.98
C ASN A 22 10.46 -2.33 -4.38
N VAL A 23 9.38 -2.27 -3.59
CA VAL A 23 8.81 -3.41 -2.86
C VAL A 23 7.30 -3.48 -3.06
N TRP A 24 6.78 -4.70 -3.11
CA TRP A 24 5.36 -4.97 -2.94
C TRP A 24 5.08 -5.19 -1.46
N ILE A 25 3.96 -4.67 -0.96
CA ILE A 25 3.56 -4.78 0.44
C ILE A 25 2.09 -5.17 0.54
N ASP A 26 1.74 -5.88 1.61
CA ASP A 26 0.36 -6.10 2.02
C ASP A 26 -0.16 -4.86 2.76
N VAL A 27 -1.22 -4.25 2.22
CA VAL A 27 -1.85 -3.03 2.75
C VAL A 27 -2.79 -3.39 3.89
N ASP A 28 -2.62 -2.74 5.06
CA ASP A 28 -3.52 -2.97 6.21
C ASP A 28 -4.85 -2.22 6.08
N VAL A 29 -4.81 -0.96 5.65
CA VAL A 29 -5.99 -0.08 5.58
C VAL A 29 -5.93 0.76 4.31
N LEU A 30 -7.00 0.68 3.52
CA LEU A 30 -7.26 1.59 2.41
C LEU A 30 -8.41 2.53 2.80
N MET A 31 -8.17 3.84 2.74
CA MET A 31 -9.16 4.87 3.06
C MET A 31 -9.29 5.85 1.91
N THR A 32 -10.52 6.25 1.61
CA THR A 32 -10.84 7.33 0.66
C THR A 32 -11.82 8.31 1.29
N HIS A 33 -11.96 9.49 0.69
CA HIS A 33 -12.88 10.55 1.10
C HIS A 33 -13.58 11.14 -0.12
N ASP A 34 -14.71 11.83 0.10
CA ASP A 34 -15.52 12.59 -0.89
C ASP A 34 -14.99 12.53 -2.32
N VAL A 35 -14.05 13.42 -2.68
CA VAL A 35 -13.70 13.69 -4.08
C VAL A 35 -12.98 12.50 -4.73
N CYS A 36 -12.19 11.76 -3.96
CA CYS A 36 -11.44 10.60 -4.44
C CYS A 36 -12.27 9.30 -4.40
N GLY A 37 -13.36 9.26 -3.62
CA GLY A 37 -14.14 8.05 -3.37
C GLY A 37 -14.81 7.46 -4.62
N PRO A 38 -15.68 8.21 -5.32
CA PRO A 38 -16.47 7.69 -6.44
C PRO A 38 -15.61 7.10 -7.57
N GLY A 39 -14.52 7.77 -7.92
CA GLY A 39 -13.60 7.28 -8.95
C GLY A 39 -12.92 5.97 -8.56
N THR A 40 -12.33 5.91 -7.37
CA THR A 40 -11.67 4.69 -6.86
C THR A 40 -12.67 3.52 -6.76
N ILE A 41 -13.85 3.75 -6.20
CA ILE A 41 -14.88 2.70 -6.07
C ILE A 41 -15.35 2.23 -7.45
N GLY A 42 -15.45 3.12 -8.44
CA GLY A 42 -15.75 2.75 -9.83
C GLY A 42 -14.70 1.80 -10.44
N VAL A 43 -13.41 2.06 -10.20
CA VAL A 43 -12.31 1.18 -10.61
C VAL A 43 -12.41 -0.16 -9.90
N PHE A 44 -12.66 -0.16 -8.59
CA PHE A 44 -12.87 -1.41 -7.85
C PHE A 44 -14.03 -2.22 -8.45
N LYS A 45 -15.14 -1.55 -8.77
CA LYS A 45 -16.29 -2.19 -9.39
C LYS A 45 -15.97 -2.81 -10.75
N GLN A 46 -15.23 -2.09 -11.58
CA GLN A 46 -14.82 -2.56 -12.90
C GLN A 46 -13.94 -3.82 -12.85
N HIS A 47 -13.02 -3.91 -11.87
CA HIS A 47 -12.03 -4.98 -11.81
C HIS A 47 -12.40 -6.12 -10.86
N PHE A 48 -13.30 -5.89 -9.91
CA PHE A 48 -13.61 -6.83 -8.83
C PHE A 48 -15.13 -7.05 -8.56
N GLY A 49 -16.04 -6.36 -9.28
CA GLY A 49 -17.52 -6.56 -9.23
C GLY A 49 -18.33 -5.40 -8.65
#